data_AF-A0A928LEH7-F1
#
_entry.id   AF-A0A928LEH7-F1
#
_cell.length_a   1.000
_cell.length_b   1.000
_cell.length_c   1.000
_cell.angle_alpha   90.00
_cell.angle_beta   90.00
_cell.angle_gamma   90.00
#
_symmetry.space_group_name_H-M   'P 1'
#
loop_
_entity.id
_entity.type
_entity.pdbx_description
1 polymer ?
#
loop_
_entity_poly.entity_id
_entity_poly.type
_entity_poly.pdbx_seq_one_letter_code
_entity_poly.pdbx_strand_id
1 'polypeptide(L)'
;NKLRGTFTCVAVKAPGFGDRRKEMLMDIAILTDGTVISEELGYDLKETTMEMLGKARQVKVTKETTTIVDGAGYKEEIEDRIAQLKAQMDTVTSDFDREKLQERLAKLAGGVAVLKVGAATEVEMKDKKLRIEDALSATKAAVEEGIVAGGGTALLNAVPAVKALCEELSGDEKTGAKIVLRALEEPVRQIAKNAGLEGSVIIDKIMTKGEVNFGFDAQNEVYGDMLKAGIVDPTKVTRSALQNASSVAAMVLTTESLVADEEEEVKATAGMGMGGMDY
;
A
#
# COMPACT_ATOMS: atom_id res chain seq x y z
N ASN A 1 -7.17 7.24 -28.37
CA ASN A 1 -7.40 5.83 -28.81
C ASN A 1 -8.05 4.98 -27.74
N LYS A 2 -7.45 4.80 -26.55
CA LYS A 2 -8.08 4.03 -25.46
C LYS A 2 -9.49 4.51 -25.07
N LEU A 3 -9.67 5.81 -24.83
CA LEU A 3 -10.98 6.39 -24.49
C LEU A 3 -12.03 6.26 -25.63
N ARG A 4 -11.58 6.05 -26.87
CA ARG A 4 -12.44 5.85 -28.05
C ARG A 4 -12.66 4.37 -28.37
N GLY A 5 -12.13 3.44 -27.56
CA GLY A 5 -12.25 2.00 -27.77
C GLY A 5 -11.41 1.42 -28.92
N THR A 6 -10.59 2.22 -29.62
CA THR A 6 -9.84 1.77 -30.81
C THR A 6 -8.66 0.85 -30.45
N PHE A 7 -7.95 1.16 -29.36
CA PHE A 7 -6.75 0.45 -28.93
C PHE A 7 -6.54 0.60 -27.42
N THR A 8 -6.43 -0.51 -26.72
CA THR A 8 -6.16 -0.53 -25.28
C THR A 8 -4.67 -0.31 -25.04
N CYS A 9 -4.31 0.87 -24.52
CA CYS A 9 -2.93 1.21 -24.19
C CYS A 9 -2.77 1.84 -22.80
N VAL A 10 -1.55 1.82 -22.29
CA VAL A 10 -1.17 2.55 -21.08
C VAL A 10 0.29 2.97 -21.22
N ALA A 11 0.60 4.21 -20.85
CA ALA A 11 1.97 4.71 -20.82
C ALA A 11 2.49 4.61 -19.38
N VAL A 12 3.68 4.05 -19.23
CA VAL A 12 4.37 3.91 -17.94
C VAL A 12 5.76 4.51 -18.09
N LYS A 13 6.19 5.31 -17.11
CA LYS A 13 7.54 5.90 -17.11
C LYS A 13 8.59 4.78 -16.98
N ALA A 14 9.72 4.93 -17.65
CA ALA A 14 10.83 3.99 -17.52
C ALA A 14 11.32 3.93 -16.06
N PRO A 15 11.68 2.74 -15.55
CA PRO A 15 12.21 2.62 -14.19
C PRO A 15 13.64 3.18 -14.13
N GLY A 16 13.98 3.84 -13.02
CA GLY A 16 15.32 4.36 -12.78
C GLY A 16 15.73 5.58 -13.61
N PHE A 17 16.99 5.97 -13.44
CA PHE A 17 17.59 7.16 -14.04
C PHE A 17 18.99 6.86 -14.59
N GLY A 18 19.45 7.63 -15.58
CA GLY A 18 20.77 7.46 -16.19
C GLY A 18 20.96 6.06 -16.80
N ASP A 19 22.17 5.51 -16.68
CA ASP A 19 22.52 4.19 -17.22
C ASP A 19 21.73 3.05 -16.58
N ARG A 20 21.33 3.22 -15.32
CA ARG A 20 20.47 2.25 -14.64
C ARG A 20 19.12 2.08 -15.32
N ARG A 21 18.60 3.15 -15.95
CA ARG A 21 17.38 3.05 -16.75
C ARG A 21 17.57 2.12 -17.95
N LYS A 22 18.70 2.24 -18.66
CA LYS A 22 19.02 1.42 -19.84
C LYS A 22 19.12 -0.05 -19.44
N GLU A 23 19.87 -0.30 -18.37
CA GLU A 23 20.05 -1.62 -17.76
C GLU A 23 18.72 -2.27 -17.31
N MET A 24 17.84 -1.51 -16.65
CA MET A 24 16.53 -2.02 -16.22
C MET A 24 15.56 -2.21 -17.38
N LEU A 25 15.64 -1.40 -18.44
CA LEU A 25 14.86 -1.63 -19.67
C LEU A 25 15.34 -2.91 -20.38
N MET A 26 16.64 -3.18 -20.35
CA MET A 26 17.19 -4.43 -20.87
C MET A 26 16.71 -5.64 -20.05
N ASP A 27 16.63 -5.52 -18.73
CA ASP A 27 16.06 -6.57 -17.88
C ASP A 27 14.59 -6.85 -18.22
N ILE A 28 13.79 -5.82 -18.50
CA ILE A 28 12.39 -5.96 -18.92
C ILE A 28 12.30 -6.61 -20.31
N ALA A 29 13.17 -6.19 -21.24
CA ALA A 29 13.27 -6.76 -22.58
C ALA A 29 13.53 -8.27 -22.52
N ILE A 30 14.55 -8.70 -21.77
CA ILE A 30 14.88 -10.12 -21.58
C ILE A 30 13.71 -10.88 -20.94
N LEU A 31 13.07 -10.29 -19.92
CA LEU A 31 11.93 -10.92 -19.25
C LEU A 31 10.72 -11.12 -20.18
N THR A 32 10.55 -10.25 -21.18
CA THR A 32 9.35 -10.21 -22.04
C THR A 32 9.60 -10.67 -23.48
N ASP A 33 10.82 -11.07 -23.83
CA ASP A 33 11.22 -11.33 -25.24
C ASP A 33 10.98 -10.09 -26.13
N GLY A 34 11.35 -8.91 -25.61
CA GLY A 34 11.27 -7.63 -26.32
C GLY A 34 12.65 -7.08 -26.65
N THR A 35 12.71 -6.11 -27.57
CA THR A 35 13.93 -5.36 -27.88
C THR A 35 13.83 -3.93 -27.33
N VAL A 36 14.88 -3.45 -26.68
CA VAL A 36 14.94 -2.05 -26.22
C VAL A 36 15.17 -1.15 -27.44
N ILE A 37 14.15 -0.39 -27.81
CA ILE A 37 14.24 0.58 -28.90
C ILE A 37 14.95 1.85 -28.40
N SER A 38 16.18 2.05 -28.88
CA SER A 38 17.04 3.19 -28.54
C SER A 38 17.86 3.61 -29.76
N GLU A 39 17.98 4.91 -29.99
CA GLU A 39 18.81 5.47 -31.07
C GLU A 39 20.29 5.08 -30.91
N GLU A 40 20.77 4.93 -29.67
CA GLU A 40 22.14 4.48 -29.38
C GLU A 40 22.44 3.06 -29.87
N LEU A 41 21.40 2.22 -29.95
CA LEU A 41 21.48 0.84 -30.45
C LEU A 41 21.15 0.77 -31.96
N GLY A 42 20.94 1.92 -32.61
CA GLY A 42 20.62 2.00 -34.03
C GLY A 42 19.17 1.68 -34.39
N TYR A 43 18.25 1.69 -33.40
CA TYR A 43 16.82 1.46 -33.65
C TYR A 43 16.05 2.78 -33.71
N ASP A 44 15.22 2.94 -34.75
CA ASP A 44 14.22 4.02 -34.85
C ASP A 44 12.83 3.48 -34.47
N LEU A 45 12.08 4.26 -33.69
CA LEU A 45 10.69 3.97 -33.34
C LEU A 45 9.80 3.80 -34.59
N LYS A 46 10.12 4.51 -35.69
CA LYS A 46 9.36 4.43 -36.95
C LYS A 46 9.53 3.10 -37.66
N GLU A 47 10.65 2.43 -37.46
CA GLU A 47 11.01 1.16 -38.11
C GLU A 47 10.72 -0.06 -37.24
N THR A 48 10.14 0.16 -36.05
CA THR A 48 9.85 -0.91 -35.08
C THR A 48 8.79 -1.88 -35.61
N THR A 49 9.08 -3.17 -35.51
CA THR A 49 8.16 -4.25 -35.93
C THR A 49 7.49 -4.91 -34.73
N MET A 50 6.43 -5.69 -34.99
CA MET A 50 5.72 -6.45 -33.94
C MET A 50 6.59 -7.53 -33.28
N GLU A 51 7.65 -8.00 -33.96
CA GLU A 51 8.59 -8.99 -33.44
C GLU A 51 9.51 -8.40 -32.38
N MET A 52 9.73 -7.09 -32.40
CA MET A 52 10.55 -6.37 -31.41
C MET A 52 9.80 -6.07 -30.11
N LEU A 53 8.48 -6.29 -30.08
CA LEU A 53 7.64 -5.99 -28.91
C LEU A 53 7.65 -7.14 -27.91
N GLY A 54 7.90 -6.79 -26.65
CA GLY A 54 7.80 -7.75 -25.54
C GLY A 54 6.37 -8.23 -25.32
N LYS A 55 6.24 -9.50 -24.94
CA LYS A 55 4.98 -10.18 -24.64
C LYS A 55 4.93 -10.61 -23.17
N ALA A 56 3.75 -10.48 -22.57
CA ALA A 56 3.47 -10.95 -21.23
C ALA A 56 2.01 -11.38 -21.13
N ARG A 57 1.72 -12.33 -20.24
CA ARG A 57 0.36 -12.80 -20.01
C ARG A 57 -0.55 -11.73 -19.42
N GLN A 58 -0.05 -10.95 -18.46
CA GLN A 58 -0.82 -9.90 -17.81
C GLN A 58 0.09 -8.76 -17.33
N VAL A 59 -0.36 -7.52 -17.54
CA VAL A 59 0.29 -6.32 -17.00
C VAL A 59 -0.71 -5.57 -16.14
N LYS A 60 -0.39 -5.39 -14.85
CA LYS A 60 -1.20 -4.62 -13.89
C LYS A 60 -0.51 -3.28 -13.62
N VAL A 61 -1.19 -2.18 -13.95
CA VAL A 61 -0.70 -0.83 -13.71
C VAL A 61 -1.58 -0.17 -12.65
N THR A 62 -0.95 0.37 -11.61
CA THR A 62 -1.59 1.17 -10.55
C THR A 62 -1.00 2.58 -10.56
N LYS A 63 -1.45 3.46 -9.65
CA LYS A 63 -0.92 4.85 -9.55
C LYS A 63 0.59 4.89 -9.32
N GLU A 64 1.12 3.94 -8.55
CA GLU A 64 2.51 3.97 -8.07
C GLU A 64 3.36 2.80 -8.58
N THR A 65 2.74 1.69 -8.99
CA THR A 65 3.46 0.46 -9.36
C THR A 65 2.94 -0.15 -10.65
N THR A 66 3.85 -0.78 -11.39
CA THR A 66 3.57 -1.59 -12.58
C THR A 66 4.12 -3.00 -12.36
N THR A 67 3.29 -4.01 -12.58
CA THR A 67 3.67 -5.42 -12.44
C THR A 67 3.44 -6.14 -13.76
N ILE A 68 4.50 -6.77 -14.27
CA ILE A 68 4.46 -7.66 -15.43
C ILE A 68 4.41 -9.08 -14.90
N VAL A 69 3.38 -9.83 -15.29
CA VAL A 69 3.14 -11.20 -14.84
C VAL A 69 3.36 -12.13 -16.02
N ASP A 70 4.24 -13.12 -15.84
CA ASP A 70 4.48 -14.22 -16.79
C ASP A 70 4.88 -13.66 -18.17
N GLY A 71 6.08 -13.06 -18.21
CA GLY A 71 6.71 -12.56 -19.43
C GLY A 71 7.15 -13.70 -20.33
N ALA A 72 7.14 -13.49 -21.65
CA ALA A 72 7.43 -14.53 -22.64
C ALA A 72 8.94 -14.74 -22.90
N GLY A 73 9.81 -14.21 -22.04
CA GLY A 73 11.27 -14.35 -22.15
C GLY A 73 11.75 -15.79 -22.04
N TYR A 74 12.88 -16.08 -22.70
CA TYR A 74 13.52 -17.39 -22.62
C TYR A 74 14.18 -17.60 -21.25
N LYS A 75 13.95 -18.77 -20.65
CA LYS A 75 14.48 -19.10 -19.31
C LYS A 75 16.00 -19.02 -19.25
N GLU A 76 16.68 -19.44 -20.32
CA GLU A 76 18.14 -19.40 -20.44
C GLU A 76 18.67 -17.97 -20.41
N GLU A 77 18.08 -17.05 -21.18
CA GLU A 77 18.49 -15.64 -21.19
C GLU A 77 18.25 -14.94 -19.85
N ILE A 78 17.15 -15.29 -19.15
CA ILE A 78 16.87 -14.78 -17.81
C ILE A 78 17.90 -15.33 -16.81
N GLU A 79 18.25 -16.62 -16.88
CA GLU A 79 19.26 -17.24 -16.01
C GLU A 79 20.66 -16.65 -16.24
N ASP A 80 21.03 -16.44 -17.51
CA ASP A 80 22.28 -15.77 -17.89
C ASP A 80 22.32 -14.34 -17.35
N ARG A 81 21.21 -13.60 -17.47
CA ARG A 81 21.11 -12.24 -16.93
C ARG A 81 21.24 -12.22 -15.40
N ILE A 82 20.63 -13.18 -14.71
CA ILE A 82 20.78 -13.34 -13.26
C ILE A 82 22.24 -13.64 -12.89
N ALA A 83 22.91 -14.51 -13.65
CA ALA A 83 24.32 -14.84 -13.43
C ALA A 83 25.24 -13.62 -13.62
N GLN A 84 25.00 -12.82 -14.66
CA GLN A 84 25.71 -11.55 -14.89
C GLN A 84 25.55 -10.59 -13.70
N LEU A 85 24.32 -10.41 -13.19
CA LEU A 85 24.08 -9.52 -12.06
C LEU A 85 24.77 -10.01 -10.78
N LYS A 86 24.79 -11.32 -10.52
CA LYS A 86 25.54 -11.91 -9.39
C LYS A 86 27.03 -11.62 -9.50
N ALA A 87 27.63 -11.87 -10.66
CA ALA A 87 29.05 -11.60 -10.89
C ALA A 87 29.38 -10.11 -10.73
N GLN A 88 28.51 -9.20 -11.19
CA GLN A 88 28.68 -7.76 -11.00
C GLN A 88 28.64 -7.39 -9.51
N MET A 89 27.73 -7.96 -8.72
CA MET A 89 27.64 -7.71 -7.28
C MET A 89 28.94 -8.05 -6.52
N ASP A 90 29.65 -9.10 -6.94
CA ASP A 90 30.90 -9.52 -6.31
C ASP A 90 32.06 -8.54 -6.58
N THR A 91 32.00 -7.82 -7.71
CA THR A 91 33.04 -6.84 -8.11
C THR A 91 32.81 -5.43 -7.56
N VAL A 92 31.60 -5.14 -7.07
CA VAL A 92 31.20 -3.82 -6.60
C VAL A 92 31.59 -3.61 -5.14
N THR A 93 32.33 -2.54 -4.88
CA THR A 93 32.79 -2.15 -3.53
C THR A 93 31.82 -1.21 -2.81
N SER A 94 30.91 -0.57 -3.53
CA SER A 94 29.90 0.36 -3.01
C SER A 94 28.67 -0.40 -2.50
N ASP A 95 28.33 -0.22 -1.22
CA ASP A 95 27.16 -0.87 -0.63
C ASP A 95 25.85 -0.39 -1.27
N PHE A 96 25.79 0.88 -1.67
CA PHE A 96 24.65 1.42 -2.41
C PHE A 96 24.45 0.69 -3.74
N ASP A 97 25.51 0.52 -4.53
CA ASP A 97 25.41 -0.15 -5.83
C ASP A 97 25.09 -1.64 -5.67
N ARG A 98 25.61 -2.28 -4.61
CA ARG A 98 25.29 -3.67 -4.26
C ARG A 98 23.79 -3.83 -3.94
N GLU A 99 23.23 -2.95 -3.12
CA GLU A 99 21.79 -2.94 -2.80
C GLU A 99 20.95 -2.79 -4.08
N LYS A 100 21.36 -1.90 -4.98
CA LYS A 100 20.64 -1.62 -6.23
C LYS A 100 20.73 -2.74 -7.27
N LEU A 101 21.83 -3.47 -7.32
CA LEU A 101 21.93 -4.70 -8.11
C LEU A 101 21.08 -5.81 -7.49
N GLN A 102 21.05 -5.91 -6.15
CA GLN A 102 20.21 -6.87 -5.44
C GLN A 102 18.71 -6.63 -5.68
N GLU A 103 18.26 -5.38 -5.74
CA GLU A 103 16.87 -5.04 -6.13
C GLU A 103 16.52 -5.54 -7.54
N ARG A 104 17.43 -5.41 -8.51
CA ARG A 104 17.22 -5.86 -9.89
C ARG A 104 17.19 -7.38 -9.95
N LEU A 105 18.16 -8.02 -9.30
CA LEU A 105 18.22 -9.48 -9.19
C LEU A 105 16.96 -10.04 -8.54
N ALA A 106 16.46 -9.40 -7.48
CA ALA A 106 15.22 -9.80 -6.83
C ALA A 106 14.00 -9.69 -7.75
N LYS A 107 13.98 -8.74 -8.70
CA LYS A 107 12.88 -8.61 -9.68
C LYS A 107 12.95 -9.66 -10.80
N LEU A 108 14.15 -10.08 -11.19
CA LEU A 108 14.34 -11.12 -12.22
C LEU A 108 14.22 -12.54 -11.65
N ALA A 109 14.77 -12.79 -10.46
CA ALA A 109 14.70 -14.07 -9.77
C ALA A 109 13.38 -14.25 -8.99
N GLY A 110 12.74 -13.15 -8.59
CA GLY A 110 11.48 -13.15 -7.86
C GLY A 110 10.32 -13.52 -8.75
N GLY A 111 9.95 -14.80 -8.74
CA GLY A 111 8.76 -15.29 -9.41
C GLY A 111 7.50 -14.56 -8.95
N VAL A 112 6.60 -14.29 -9.89
CA VAL A 112 5.29 -13.71 -9.57
C VAL A 112 4.33 -14.84 -9.17
N ALA A 113 3.94 -14.90 -7.90
CA ALA A 113 2.88 -15.80 -7.45
C ALA A 113 1.50 -15.21 -7.77
N VAL A 114 0.63 -16.01 -8.38
CA VAL A 114 -0.76 -15.62 -8.69
C VAL A 114 -1.73 -16.37 -7.79
N LEU A 115 -2.43 -15.65 -6.92
CA LEU A 115 -3.49 -16.20 -6.07
C LEU A 115 -4.83 -16.15 -6.81
N LYS A 116 -5.42 -17.32 -7.08
CA LYS A 116 -6.75 -17.44 -7.69
C LYS A 116 -7.79 -17.69 -6.61
N VAL A 117 -8.70 -16.73 -6.42
CA VAL A 117 -9.77 -16.79 -5.41
C VAL A 117 -11.06 -17.30 -6.05
N GLY A 118 -11.63 -18.37 -5.49
CA GLY A 118 -12.91 -18.94 -5.92
C GLY A 118 -14.00 -18.76 -4.86
N ALA A 119 -15.26 -18.64 -5.30
CA ALA A 119 -16.43 -18.61 -4.43
C ALA A 119 -17.68 -19.09 -5.19
N ALA A 120 -18.78 -19.35 -4.47
CA ALA A 120 -20.01 -19.87 -5.07
C ALA A 120 -20.82 -18.78 -5.79
N THR A 121 -20.68 -17.52 -5.36
CA THR A 121 -21.33 -16.36 -5.98
C THR A 121 -20.31 -15.26 -6.30
N GLU A 122 -20.64 -14.38 -7.25
CA GLU A 122 -19.75 -13.26 -7.61
C GLU A 122 -19.54 -12.28 -6.44
N VAL A 123 -20.59 -12.03 -5.66
CA VAL A 123 -20.52 -11.13 -4.49
C VAL A 123 -19.56 -11.68 -3.44
N GLU A 124 -19.67 -12.98 -3.13
CA GLU A 124 -18.76 -13.66 -2.20
C GLU A 124 -17.32 -13.71 -2.75
N MET A 125 -17.16 -13.91 -4.06
CA MET A 125 -15.85 -13.90 -4.71
C MET A 125 -15.17 -12.53 -4.54
N LYS A 126 -15.92 -11.45 -4.72
CA LYS A 126 -15.41 -10.08 -4.55
C LYS A 126 -15.01 -9.82 -3.10
N ASP A 127 -15.85 -10.17 -2.12
CA ASP A 127 -15.53 -10.01 -0.69
C ASP A 127 -14.29 -10.83 -0.29
N LYS A 128 -14.23 -12.13 -0.62
CA LYS A 128 -13.06 -12.98 -0.34
C LYS A 128 -11.79 -12.44 -1.01
N LYS A 129 -11.91 -11.96 -2.24
CA LYS A 129 -10.78 -11.36 -2.96
C LYS A 129 -10.25 -10.13 -2.21
N LEU A 130 -11.13 -9.21 -1.79
CA LEU A 130 -10.74 -8.02 -1.03
C LEU A 130 -10.04 -8.40 0.28
N ARG A 131 -10.58 -9.36 1.04
CA ARG A 131 -9.94 -9.85 2.27
C ARG A 131 -8.55 -10.45 2.04
N ILE A 132 -8.35 -11.16 0.94
CA ILE A 132 -7.05 -11.72 0.57
C ILE A 132 -6.08 -10.62 0.12
N GLU A 133 -6.56 -9.61 -0.61
CA GLU A 133 -5.74 -8.43 -0.99
C GLU A 133 -5.28 -7.64 0.25
N ASP A 134 -6.17 -7.46 1.23
CA ASP A 134 -5.83 -6.82 2.51
C ASP A 134 -4.85 -7.67 3.32
N ALA A 135 -5.08 -8.98 3.45
CA ALA A 135 -4.18 -9.89 4.15
C ALA A 135 -2.77 -9.92 3.53
N LEU A 136 -2.69 -9.91 2.19
CA LEU A 136 -1.41 -9.85 1.48
C LEU A 136 -0.67 -8.53 1.79
N SER A 137 -1.40 -7.42 1.79
CA SER A 137 -0.84 -6.09 2.07
C SER A 137 -0.36 -5.97 3.52
N ALA A 138 -1.15 -6.48 4.47
CA ALA A 138 -0.78 -6.55 5.88
C ALA A 138 0.46 -7.42 6.11
N THR A 139 0.53 -8.59 5.47
CA THR A 139 1.70 -9.49 5.60
C THR A 139 2.97 -8.85 5.04
N LYS A 140 2.88 -8.17 3.90
CA LYS A 140 4.03 -7.42 3.35
C LYS A 140 4.50 -6.32 4.31
N ALA A 141 3.56 -5.53 4.84
CA ALA A 141 3.87 -4.49 5.81
C ALA A 141 4.50 -5.05 7.10
N ALA A 142 4.05 -6.23 7.54
CA ALA A 142 4.59 -6.91 8.71
C ALA A 142 6.02 -7.43 8.49
N VAL A 143 6.33 -7.91 7.29
CA VAL A 143 7.70 -8.32 6.93
C VAL A 143 8.64 -7.12 6.87
N GLU A 144 8.15 -5.96 6.45
CA GLU A 144 8.96 -4.74 6.30
C GLU A 144 9.32 -4.05 7.63
N GLU A 145 8.35 -3.82 8.52
CA GLU A 145 8.57 -3.06 9.76
C GLU A 145 8.24 -3.86 11.04
N GLY A 146 7.97 -5.16 10.92
CA GLY A 146 7.60 -6.03 12.04
C GLY A 146 6.13 -5.93 12.44
N ILE A 147 5.82 -6.50 13.61
CA ILE A 147 4.47 -6.59 14.17
C ILE A 147 4.43 -5.99 15.59
N VAL A 148 3.25 -5.51 15.97
CA VAL A 148 2.93 -5.00 17.31
C VAL A 148 1.64 -5.63 17.85
N ALA A 149 1.39 -5.46 19.15
CA ALA A 149 0.15 -5.88 19.79
C ALA A 149 -1.05 -5.16 19.15
N GLY A 150 -1.97 -5.93 18.56
CA GLY A 150 -3.09 -5.39 17.79
C GLY A 150 -4.25 -4.90 18.65
N GLY A 151 -5.40 -4.70 18.01
CA GLY A 151 -6.64 -4.29 18.69
C GLY A 151 -6.55 -2.90 19.31
N GLY A 152 -5.67 -2.03 18.79
CA GLY A 152 -5.39 -0.70 19.34
C GLY A 152 -4.47 -0.68 20.58
N THR A 153 -4.03 -1.85 21.06
CA THR A 153 -3.15 -1.97 22.24
C THR A 153 -1.82 -1.23 22.05
N ALA A 154 -1.20 -1.36 20.87
CA ALA A 154 0.04 -0.66 20.56
C ALA A 154 -0.06 0.87 20.68
N LEU A 155 -1.22 1.47 20.39
CA LEU A 155 -1.44 2.90 20.54
C LEU A 155 -1.58 3.30 22.01
N LEU A 156 -2.24 2.47 22.82
CA LEU A 156 -2.30 2.66 24.28
C LEU A 156 -0.91 2.58 24.92
N ASN A 157 -0.03 1.71 24.43
CA ASN A 157 1.36 1.65 24.93
C ASN A 157 2.16 2.92 24.66
N ALA A 158 1.77 3.74 23.68
CA ALA A 158 2.41 5.03 23.41
C ALA A 158 1.92 6.15 24.34
N VAL A 159 0.79 5.97 25.03
CA VAL A 159 0.17 6.96 25.91
C VAL A 159 1.13 7.46 27.00
N PRO A 160 1.91 6.62 27.73
CA PRO A 160 2.85 7.11 28.74
C PRO A 160 3.91 8.06 28.17
N ALA A 161 4.43 7.79 26.97
CA ALA A 161 5.41 8.65 26.32
C ALA A 161 4.81 10.02 25.95
N VAL A 162 3.57 10.04 25.45
CA VAL A 162 2.86 11.29 25.16
C VAL A 162 2.51 12.04 26.44
N LYS A 163 2.17 11.35 27.54
CA LYS A 163 1.93 11.99 28.85
C LYS A 163 3.19 12.69 29.35
N ALA A 164 4.35 12.03 29.30
CA ALA A 164 5.62 12.64 29.69
C ALA A 164 5.92 13.90 28.84
N LEU A 165 5.72 13.83 27.52
CA LEU A 165 5.87 15.00 26.65
C LEU A 165 4.88 16.13 27.02
N CYS A 166 3.65 15.82 27.42
CA CYS A 166 2.70 16.83 27.87
C CYS A 166 3.16 17.59 29.12
N GLU A 167 4.01 16.99 29.96
CA GLU A 167 4.55 17.63 31.16
C GLU A 167 5.63 18.67 30.83
N GLU A 168 6.38 18.43 29.77
CA GLU A 168 7.44 19.33 29.26
C GLU A 168 6.88 20.53 28.48
N LEU A 169 5.70 20.36 27.85
CA LEU A 169 5.08 21.39 27.01
C LEU A 169 4.23 22.40 27.79
N SER A 170 4.08 23.59 27.22
CA SER A 170 3.30 24.70 27.79
C SER A 170 2.36 25.32 26.75
N GLY A 171 1.40 26.15 27.20
CA GLY A 171 0.46 26.85 26.30
C GLY A 171 -0.32 25.93 25.37
N ASP A 172 -0.50 26.37 24.13
CA ASP A 172 -1.28 25.66 23.11
C ASP A 172 -0.60 24.37 22.61
N GLU A 173 0.73 24.28 22.68
CA GLU A 173 1.47 23.05 22.36
C GLU A 173 1.08 21.91 23.31
N LYS A 174 0.91 22.22 24.61
CA LYS A 174 0.41 21.26 25.61
C LYS A 174 -1.01 20.82 25.28
N THR A 175 -1.85 21.73 24.81
CA THR A 175 -3.21 21.40 24.37
C THR A 175 -3.18 20.46 23.15
N GLY A 176 -2.32 20.71 22.17
CA GLY A 176 -2.10 19.83 21.03
C GLY A 176 -1.67 18.41 21.43
N ALA A 177 -0.70 18.30 22.35
CA ALA A 177 -0.26 17.00 22.86
C ALA A 177 -1.39 16.25 23.60
N LYS A 178 -2.24 16.97 24.36
CA LYS A 178 -3.44 16.39 25.00
C LYS A 178 -4.50 15.89 24.00
N ILE A 179 -4.63 16.54 22.83
CA ILE A 179 -5.51 16.07 21.76
C ILE A 179 -5.04 14.71 21.25
N VAL A 180 -3.74 14.58 20.97
CA VAL A 180 -3.15 13.29 20.55
C VAL A 180 -3.32 12.24 21.64
N LEU A 181 -3.06 12.59 22.89
CA LEU A 181 -3.23 11.69 24.04
C LEU A 181 -4.62 11.07 24.09
N ARG A 182 -5.66 11.87 23.91
CA ARG A 182 -7.04 11.39 23.86
C ARG A 182 -7.33 10.56 22.61
N ALA A 183 -6.81 10.98 21.45
CA ALA A 183 -7.04 10.30 20.18
C ALA A 183 -6.46 8.88 20.12
N LEU A 184 -5.36 8.61 20.84
CA LEU A 184 -4.73 7.27 20.90
C LEU A 184 -5.67 6.20 21.50
N GLU A 185 -6.65 6.60 22.30
CA GLU A 185 -7.62 5.68 22.91
C GLU A 185 -8.79 5.32 21.98
N GLU A 186 -9.07 6.15 20.96
CA GLU A 186 -10.26 6.01 20.11
C GLU A 186 -10.31 4.68 19.35
N PRO A 187 -9.21 4.11 18.82
CA PRO A 187 -9.26 2.81 18.16
C PRO A 187 -9.76 1.68 19.06
N VAL A 188 -9.28 1.60 20.31
CA VAL A 188 -9.75 0.61 21.29
C VAL A 188 -11.21 0.87 21.66
N ARG A 189 -11.57 2.14 21.89
CA ARG A 189 -12.94 2.56 22.21
C ARG A 189 -13.92 2.17 21.12
N GLN A 190 -13.55 2.37 19.85
CA GLN A 190 -14.40 2.04 18.70
C GLN A 190 -14.53 0.52 18.50
N ILE A 191 -13.46 -0.25 18.69
CA ILE A 191 -13.51 -1.72 18.66
C ILE A 191 -14.44 -2.25 19.75
N ALA A 192 -14.30 -1.77 20.99
CA ALA A 192 -15.15 -2.14 22.11
C ALA A 192 -16.63 -1.79 21.85
N LYS A 193 -16.90 -0.58 21.34
CA LYS A 193 -18.25 -0.13 20.99
C LYS A 193 -18.90 -1.04 19.93
N ASN A 194 -18.14 -1.44 18.92
CA ASN A 194 -18.62 -2.36 17.88
C ASN A 194 -18.90 -3.76 18.42
N ALA A 195 -18.21 -4.17 19.49
CA ALA A 195 -18.46 -5.40 20.24
C ALA A 195 -19.59 -5.26 21.29
N GLY A 196 -20.19 -4.06 21.45
CA GLY A 196 -21.25 -3.82 22.45
C GLY A 196 -20.74 -3.66 23.89
N LEU A 197 -19.46 -3.32 24.06
CA LEU A 197 -18.78 -3.23 25.36
C LEU A 197 -18.40 -1.78 25.70
N GLU A 198 -18.19 -1.50 26.99
CA GLU A 198 -17.80 -0.18 27.48
C GLU A 198 -16.28 0.03 27.32
N GLY A 199 -15.89 0.77 26.27
CA GLY A 199 -14.49 1.02 25.94
C GLY A 199 -13.69 1.69 27.04
N SER A 200 -14.31 2.59 27.82
CA SER A 200 -13.62 3.32 28.91
C SER A 200 -13.09 2.37 29.99
N VAL A 201 -13.85 1.32 30.32
CA VAL A 201 -13.46 0.30 31.32
C VAL A 201 -12.33 -0.58 30.78
N ILE A 202 -12.39 -0.93 29.49
CA ILE A 202 -11.37 -1.73 28.83
C ILE A 202 -10.04 -0.99 28.79
N ILE A 203 -10.06 0.28 28.35
CA ILE A 203 -8.87 1.13 28.28
C ILE A 203 -8.25 1.29 29.66
N ASP A 204 -9.05 1.62 30.69
CA ASP A 204 -8.55 1.80 32.06
C ASP A 204 -7.87 0.55 32.59
N LYS A 205 -8.44 -0.63 32.34
CA LYS A 205 -7.86 -1.91 32.77
C LYS A 205 -6.56 -2.25 32.04
N ILE A 206 -6.47 -1.98 30.73
CA ILE A 206 -5.24 -2.15 29.95
C ILE A 206 -4.14 -1.21 30.48
N MET A 207 -4.47 0.08 30.62
CA MET A 207 -3.54 1.10 31.09
C MET A 207 -3.06 0.85 32.53
N THR A 208 -3.94 0.39 33.42
CA THR A 208 -3.59 0.05 34.81
C THR A 208 -2.66 -1.14 34.89
N LYS A 209 -2.80 -2.12 33.98
CA LYS A 209 -1.91 -3.29 33.95
C LYS A 209 -0.48 -2.90 33.53
N GLY A 210 -0.33 -1.93 32.61
CA GLY A 210 0.96 -1.35 32.23
C GLY A 210 1.93 -2.29 31.51
N GLU A 211 1.45 -3.42 30.99
CA GLU A 211 2.25 -4.41 30.25
C GLU A 211 2.11 -4.19 28.74
N VAL A 212 3.23 -4.12 28.01
CA VAL A 212 3.27 -3.76 26.58
C VAL A 212 2.38 -4.66 25.71
N ASN A 213 2.28 -5.96 25.99
CA ASN A 213 1.48 -6.86 25.15
C ASN A 213 0.09 -7.13 25.73
N PHE A 214 -0.26 -6.55 26.87
CA PHE A 214 -1.54 -6.80 27.51
C PHE A 214 -2.63 -5.95 26.88
N GLY A 215 -3.66 -6.61 26.33
CA GLY A 215 -4.77 -5.95 25.68
C GLY A 215 -6.08 -6.67 25.93
N PHE A 216 -7.07 -6.38 25.09
CA PHE A 216 -8.40 -6.96 25.15
C PHE A 216 -8.78 -7.58 23.80
N ASP A 217 -9.05 -8.88 23.83
CA ASP A 217 -9.63 -9.60 22.71
C ASP A 217 -11.13 -9.36 22.69
N ALA A 218 -11.59 -8.50 21.78
CA ALA A 218 -13.01 -8.15 21.65
C ALA A 218 -13.86 -9.27 21.02
N GLN A 219 -13.24 -10.27 20.39
CA GLN A 219 -13.96 -11.41 19.82
C GLN A 219 -14.30 -12.45 20.89
N ASN A 220 -13.37 -12.71 21.81
CA ASN A 220 -13.55 -13.68 22.91
C ASN A 220 -13.89 -13.00 24.25
N GLU A 221 -13.90 -11.68 24.31
CA GLU A 221 -14.15 -10.85 25.49
C GLU A 221 -13.20 -11.12 26.68
N VAL A 222 -11.94 -11.42 26.38
CA VAL A 222 -10.91 -11.74 27.39
C VAL A 222 -9.73 -10.78 27.35
N TYR A 223 -9.15 -10.54 28.51
CA TYR A 223 -7.90 -9.80 28.63
C TYR A 223 -6.71 -10.76 28.58
N GLY A 224 -5.64 -10.37 27.91
CA GLY A 224 -4.46 -11.22 27.82
C GLY A 224 -3.35 -10.63 26.97
N ASP A 225 -2.34 -11.46 26.71
CA ASP A 225 -1.22 -11.12 25.83
C ASP A 225 -1.68 -11.22 24.37
N MET A 226 -1.78 -10.08 23.70
CA MET A 226 -2.32 -9.95 22.34
C MET A 226 -1.46 -10.69 21.31
N LEU A 227 -0.13 -10.71 21.49
CA LEU A 227 0.76 -11.45 20.60
C LEU A 227 0.54 -12.96 20.73
N LYS A 228 0.40 -13.46 21.96
CA LYS A 228 0.09 -14.88 22.21
C LYS A 228 -1.30 -15.28 21.74
N ALA A 229 -2.26 -14.36 21.80
CA ALA A 229 -3.61 -14.55 21.25
C ALA A 229 -3.65 -14.50 19.71
N GLY A 230 -2.54 -14.12 19.05
CA GLY A 230 -2.48 -13.97 17.59
C GLY A 230 -3.14 -12.69 17.07
N ILE A 231 -3.47 -11.74 17.95
CA ILE A 231 -4.06 -10.45 17.61
C ILE A 231 -2.91 -9.46 17.42
N VAL A 232 -2.41 -9.41 16.19
CA VAL A 232 -1.21 -8.64 15.82
C VAL A 232 -1.53 -7.70 14.68
N ASP A 233 -0.95 -6.50 14.74
CA ASP A 233 -1.03 -5.50 13.67
C ASP A 233 0.37 -5.25 13.09
N PRO A 234 0.52 -5.02 11.77
CA PRO A 234 1.80 -4.59 11.21
C PRO A 234 2.21 -3.22 11.76
N THR A 235 3.45 -3.08 12.25
CA THR A 235 3.96 -1.82 12.82
C THR A 235 3.78 -0.64 11.85
N LYS A 236 4.07 -0.88 10.57
CA LYS A 236 3.93 0.11 9.50
C LYS A 236 2.51 0.67 9.41
N VAL A 237 1.50 -0.18 9.54
CA VAL A 237 0.09 0.23 9.42
C VAL A 237 -0.29 1.12 10.59
N THR A 238 0.02 0.72 11.83
CA THR A 238 -0.27 1.51 13.04
C THR A 238 0.41 2.88 12.99
N ARG A 239 1.70 2.92 12.62
CA ARG A 239 2.48 4.17 12.49
C ARG A 239 1.94 5.07 11.39
N SER A 240 1.72 4.52 10.19
CA SER A 240 1.23 5.30 9.04
C SER A 240 -0.18 5.83 9.27
N ALA A 241 -1.06 5.06 9.91
CA ALA A 241 -2.41 5.51 10.27
C ALA A 241 -2.36 6.73 11.18
N LEU A 242 -1.56 6.69 12.25
CA LEU A 242 -1.41 7.81 13.18
C LEU A 242 -0.82 9.05 12.48
N GLN A 243 0.28 8.88 11.73
CA GLN A 243 0.95 9.99 11.04
C GLN A 243 0.03 10.68 10.01
N ASN A 244 -0.69 9.90 9.21
CA ASN A 244 -1.60 10.45 8.21
C ASN A 244 -2.80 11.15 8.88
N ALA A 245 -3.36 10.56 9.94
CA ALA A 245 -4.44 11.19 10.70
C ALA A 245 -4.01 12.52 11.31
N SER A 246 -2.83 12.56 11.96
CA SER A 246 -2.27 13.80 12.52
C SER A 246 -1.98 14.85 11.43
N SER A 247 -1.47 14.42 10.27
CA SER A 247 -1.19 15.33 9.15
C SER A 247 -2.46 16.00 8.63
N VAL A 248 -3.55 15.26 8.45
CA VAL A 248 -4.82 15.82 7.99
C VAL A 248 -5.45 16.69 9.07
N ALA A 249 -5.47 16.22 10.32
CA ALA A 249 -6.05 16.97 11.44
C ALA A 249 -5.36 18.33 11.65
N ALA A 250 -4.02 18.38 11.56
CA ALA A 250 -3.28 19.62 11.69
C ALA A 250 -3.66 20.64 10.60
N MET A 251 -3.79 20.20 9.34
CA MET A 251 -4.24 21.06 8.24
C MET A 251 -5.66 21.60 8.48
N VAL A 252 -6.58 20.74 8.92
CA VAL A 252 -7.96 21.13 9.22
C VAL A 252 -8.03 22.14 10.35
N LEU A 253 -7.30 21.94 11.44
CA LEU A 253 -7.27 22.85 12.59
C LEU A 253 -6.73 24.24 12.24
N THR A 254 -5.87 24.35 11.23
CA THR A 254 -5.33 25.63 10.75
C THR A 254 -6.15 26.28 9.63
N THR A 255 -7.26 25.66 9.23
CA THR A 255 -8.12 26.19 8.16
C THR A 255 -9.02 27.31 8.69
N GLU A 256 -8.65 28.56 8.41
CA GLU A 256 -9.45 29.74 8.78
C GLU A 256 -10.57 30.05 7.77
N SER A 257 -10.38 29.67 6.49
CA SER A 257 -11.37 29.92 5.44
C SER A 257 -11.30 28.86 4.35
N LEU A 258 -12.42 28.62 3.68
CA LEU A 258 -12.56 27.67 2.59
C LEU A 258 -13.31 28.35 1.44
N VAL A 259 -12.78 28.24 0.24
CA VAL A 259 -13.46 28.68 -0.99
C VAL A 259 -13.97 27.42 -1.67
N ALA A 260 -15.29 27.35 -1.86
CA ALA A 260 -15.96 26.27 -2.56
C ALA A 260 -16.69 26.84 -3.77
N ASP A 261 -16.84 26.03 -4.81
CA ASP A 261 -17.76 26.34 -5.90
C ASP A 261 -19.19 26.37 -5.34
N GLU A 262 -19.98 27.36 -5.78
CA GLU A 262 -21.40 27.41 -5.47
C GLU A 262 -22.10 26.21 -6.14
N GLU A 263 -23.06 25.60 -5.45
CA GLU A 263 -23.86 24.53 -6.06
C GLU A 263 -24.54 25.08 -7.31
N GLU A 264 -24.21 24.51 -8.47
CA GLU A 264 -24.95 24.85 -9.69
C GLU A 264 -26.39 24.40 -9.52
N GLU A 265 -27.34 25.34 -9.61
CA GLU A 265 -28.75 24.98 -9.73
C GLU A 265 -28.90 24.04 -10.93
N VAL A 266 -29.23 22.78 -10.66
CA VAL A 266 -29.64 21.84 -11.70
C VAL A 266 -30.92 22.43 -12.29
N LYS A 267 -30.78 23.20 -13.38
CA LYS A 267 -31.92 23.65 -14.16
C LYS A 267 -32.65 22.41 -14.61
N ALA A 268 -33.74 22.08 -13.93
CA ALA A 268 -34.72 21.15 -14.42
C ALA A 268 -35.05 21.62 -15.84
N THR A 269 -34.59 20.85 -16.82
CA THR A 269 -34.79 21.17 -18.22
C THR A 269 -36.28 21.05 -18.46
N ALA A 270 -36.96 22.20 -18.44
CA ALA A 270 -38.33 22.31 -18.87
C ALA A 270 -38.38 21.97 -20.35
N GLY A 271 -38.89 20.77 -20.66
CA GLY A 271 -39.35 20.40 -21.99
C GLY A 271 -38.67 19.17 -22.57
N MET A 272 -39.26 18.01 -22.30
CA MET A 272 -39.78 17.13 -23.35
C MET A 272 -40.77 16.17 -22.71
N GLY A 273 -42.06 16.36 -23.00
CA GLY A 273 -43.09 15.40 -22.65
C GLY A 273 -42.91 14.10 -23.44
N MET A 274 -43.14 12.99 -22.74
CA MET A 274 -43.47 11.61 -23.18
C MET A 274 -42.94 10.73 -22.03
N GLY A 275 -43.73 10.32 -21.04
CA GLY A 275 -44.91 9.49 -21.19
C GLY A 275 -44.53 8.04 -20.93
N GLY A 276 -44.91 7.48 -19.78
CA GLY A 276 -45.15 6.03 -19.64
C GLY A 276 -44.29 5.25 -18.63
N MET A 277 -44.94 4.95 -17.50
CA MET A 277 -44.91 3.71 -16.69
C MET A 277 -43.68 3.31 -15.86
N ASP A 278 -43.85 3.44 -14.54
CA ASP A 278 -43.98 2.34 -13.56
C ASP A 278 -43.27 1.01 -13.90
N TYR A 279 -42.18 0.70 -13.21
CA TYR A 279 -42.05 -0.23 -12.07
C TYR A 279 -40.61 -0.23 -11.55
#